data_AF-A0AAU8ADQ3-F1
#
_entry.id   AF-A0AAU8ADQ3-F1
#
_cell.length_a   1.000
_cell.length_b   1.000
_cell.length_c   1.000
_cell.angle_alpha   90.00
_cell.angle_beta   90.00
_cell.angle_gamma   90.00
#
_symmetry.space_group_name_H-M   'P 1'
#
loop_
_entity.id
_entity.type
_entity.pdbx_description
1 polymer ?
#
loop_
_entity_poly.entity_id
_entity_poly.type
_entity_poly.pdbx_seq_one_letter_code
_entity_poly.pdbx_strand_id
1 'polypeptide(L)'
;MSLAAAPIPALADNAFVGGLVGGFIGSAIANQPRKQVVTRKYVAPSRSTASQGTGVSSATREMNRSTQTALNYFGFDAGTPDGIMGGRSRSAISAYQAHMGYPPTGQLTEYERDFLVSSYRRAQAGGPATAQMIASNPQGVRGLLTSFRDGQVTGPEQPSASAIAGHYGLPEVVAEAVNEIARSSDPSAEQLVQRSGFIQLSDINGDGQTDYILDTSVTGSAFWCNAQSCAVRVFASTPDGYERNDFQAFNVTPAMFTCQRGACAKTGAPQPQMAFVPVQPSQPQSPEPQTQMASVATPVPTAQPVVQGAGAPAAPAIPNFFGEAPAQASLQSQCNTLGLMTTTNGGYITESTMTDPSAALAEQLCLARSYAIAQGEALMAKVPGATPAQITDQCGGFGSLLSEQVAAISVKPRDEVLSDVNGFILASGMQPAQLEKTAQICLAAGYKSDDLDAALGSALLLVALGQAPYAELVGHHLSQGFGAAQRADLSLAWYGQALDALEAGAQPVFSPGMPERAGLLRKASMLLGGAAPAASAPVVTQAGAQIPTFTLSK
;
A
#
# COMPACT_ATOMS: atom_id res chain seq x y z
N MET A 1 -92.27 11.03 -15.16
CA MET A 1 -91.83 11.56 -13.85
C MET A 1 -90.42 12.10 -14.10
N SER A 2 -90.19 13.35 -14.52
CA SER A 2 -90.66 14.66 -14.00
C SER A 2 -89.96 14.96 -12.66
N LEU A 3 -89.22 16.06 -12.39
CA LEU A 3 -88.90 17.36 -13.05
C LEU A 3 -87.51 17.86 -12.50
N ALA A 4 -86.78 18.89 -12.97
CA ALA A 4 -86.89 19.91 -14.04
C ALA A 4 -85.49 20.17 -14.69
N ALA A 5 -85.07 21.43 -14.99
CA ALA A 5 -83.79 21.75 -15.66
C ALA A 5 -83.15 23.14 -15.34
N ALA A 6 -81.81 23.21 -15.45
CA ALA A 6 -80.95 24.35 -15.89
C ALA A 6 -80.80 25.65 -15.01
N PRO A 7 -79.92 26.65 -15.34
CA PRO A 7 -78.44 26.55 -15.31
C PRO A 7 -77.63 27.79 -14.75
N ILE A 8 -76.30 27.60 -14.54
CA ILE A 8 -75.08 28.45 -14.80
C ILE A 8 -75.31 29.95 -15.22
N PRO A 9 -74.55 31.03 -14.79
CA PRO A 9 -73.09 31.14 -14.48
C PRO A 9 -72.66 31.97 -13.22
N ALA A 10 -71.36 32.30 -13.11
CA ALA A 10 -70.69 33.11 -12.06
C ALA A 10 -70.31 34.55 -12.51
N LEU A 11 -69.78 35.39 -11.59
CA LEU A 11 -68.88 36.54 -11.86
C LEU A 11 -68.06 36.93 -10.60
N ALA A 12 -67.21 37.99 -10.65
CA ALA A 12 -66.16 38.28 -9.66
C ALA A 12 -65.96 39.79 -9.30
N ASP A 13 -65.01 40.03 -8.37
CA ASP A 13 -64.12 41.19 -8.19
C ASP A 13 -64.44 42.46 -7.33
N ASN A 14 -63.38 42.86 -6.58
CA ASN A 14 -62.87 44.21 -6.20
C ASN A 14 -63.54 45.16 -5.14
N ALA A 15 -62.97 45.10 -3.92
CA ALA A 15 -62.43 46.14 -3.02
C ALA A 15 -62.91 47.63 -2.99
N PHE A 16 -63.08 48.19 -1.77
CA PHE A 16 -62.88 49.64 -1.44
C PHE A 16 -62.53 49.91 0.06
N VAL A 17 -62.39 51.18 0.50
CA VAL A 17 -61.61 51.65 1.69
C VAL A 17 -62.33 52.68 2.61
N GLY A 18 -62.02 52.68 3.94
CA GLY A 18 -62.22 53.79 4.91
C GLY A 18 -62.97 53.42 6.22
N GLY A 19 -62.79 54.05 7.41
CA GLY A 19 -61.82 55.07 7.89
C GLY A 19 -62.15 55.67 9.30
N LEU A 20 -61.24 56.52 9.84
CA LEU A 20 -61.38 57.47 10.99
C LEU A 20 -61.39 56.98 12.47
N VAL A 21 -61.66 57.88 13.44
CA VAL A 21 -60.88 58.10 14.69
C VAL A 21 -61.63 58.83 15.84
N GLY A 22 -61.27 58.58 17.12
CA GLY A 22 -61.59 59.41 18.33
C GLY A 22 -62.05 58.60 19.57
N GLY A 23 -61.97 59.02 20.85
CA GLY A 23 -61.25 60.16 21.49
C GLY A 23 -61.66 60.49 22.96
N PHE A 24 -60.68 60.51 23.89
CA PHE A 24 -60.60 61.22 25.21
C PHE A 24 -61.42 60.86 26.49
N ILE A 25 -60.68 60.79 27.64
CA ILE A 25 -61.03 61.09 29.08
C ILE A 25 -62.13 60.23 29.76
N GLY A 26 -62.04 59.69 31.00
CA GLY A 26 -61.10 59.74 32.15
C GLY A 26 -61.70 58.90 33.33
N SER A 27 -61.32 58.91 34.63
CA SER A 27 -60.17 59.39 35.45
C SER A 27 -60.33 58.91 36.93
N ALA A 28 -59.26 58.97 37.76
CA ALA A 28 -59.23 58.78 39.25
C ALA A 28 -59.47 57.34 39.84
N ILE A 29 -58.90 56.89 40.97
CA ILE A 29 -57.90 57.42 41.95
C ILE A 29 -57.04 56.28 42.56
N ALA A 30 -55.98 56.61 43.33
CA ALA A 30 -55.01 55.72 44.00
C ALA A 30 -55.62 54.78 45.11
N ASN A 31 -54.92 53.83 45.77
CA ASN A 31 -53.50 53.79 46.14
C ASN A 31 -52.95 52.39 46.54
N GLN A 32 -51.62 52.20 46.37
CA GLN A 32 -50.69 51.21 46.99
C GLN A 32 -51.14 49.79 47.42
N PRO A 33 -50.44 48.76 46.90
CA PRO A 33 -49.95 47.63 47.69
C PRO A 33 -48.45 47.77 48.03
N ARG A 34 -48.01 47.06 49.09
CA ARG A 34 -46.65 47.15 49.67
C ARG A 34 -45.58 46.57 48.73
N LYS A 35 -44.39 47.21 48.68
CA LYS A 35 -43.17 46.61 48.12
C LYS A 35 -42.77 45.38 48.96
N GLN A 36 -43.04 44.17 48.50
CA GLN A 36 -42.21 43.04 48.91
C GLN A 36 -40.87 43.16 48.19
N VAL A 37 -39.79 43.36 48.97
CA VAL A 37 -38.43 43.18 48.46
C VAL A 37 -38.17 41.69 48.34
N VAL A 38 -38.62 41.09 47.22
CA VAL A 38 -38.17 39.77 46.83
C VAL A 38 -36.71 39.91 46.44
N THR A 39 -35.82 39.58 47.38
CA THR A 39 -34.38 39.53 47.15
C THR A 39 -34.09 38.42 46.15
N ARG A 40 -34.21 38.71 44.85
CA ARG A 40 -33.65 37.87 43.79
C ARG A 40 -32.16 37.76 44.04
N LYS A 41 -31.74 36.68 44.71
CA LYS A 41 -30.36 36.20 44.61
C LYS A 41 -30.10 36.04 43.12
N TYR A 42 -29.30 36.92 42.55
CA TYR A 42 -28.60 36.63 41.31
C TYR A 42 -27.68 35.45 41.62
N VAL A 43 -28.22 34.24 41.43
CA VAL A 43 -27.37 33.10 41.06
C VAL A 43 -26.79 33.54 39.73
N ALA A 44 -25.57 34.08 39.77
CA ALA A 44 -24.80 34.30 38.55
C ALA A 44 -24.82 32.98 37.78
N PRO A 45 -24.97 33.00 36.44
CA PRO A 45 -24.96 31.78 35.66
C PRO A 45 -23.64 31.07 35.94
N SER A 46 -23.70 30.01 36.75
CA SER A 46 -22.53 29.22 37.06
C SER A 46 -21.98 28.76 35.72
N ARG A 47 -20.72 29.03 35.45
CA ARG A 47 -20.05 28.46 34.29
C ARG A 47 -20.03 26.96 34.52
N SER A 48 -21.05 26.28 34.00
CA SER A 48 -21.02 24.86 33.73
C SER A 48 -19.93 24.66 32.68
N THR A 49 -18.69 24.56 33.16
CA THR A 49 -17.69 23.72 32.52
C THR A 49 -18.40 22.43 32.18
N ALA A 50 -18.62 22.19 30.88
CA ALA A 50 -19.37 21.04 30.44
C ALA A 50 -18.61 19.82 30.96
N SER A 51 -19.19 19.13 31.95
CA SER A 51 -18.64 17.88 32.45
C SER A 51 -18.61 16.95 31.25
N GLN A 52 -17.41 16.64 30.76
CA GLN A 52 -17.22 15.66 29.70
C GLN A 52 -17.75 14.35 30.25
N GLY A 53 -18.98 13.99 29.86
CA GLY A 53 -19.61 12.76 30.29
C GLY A 53 -18.69 11.60 29.91
N THR A 54 -18.34 10.76 30.88
CA THR A 54 -17.37 9.66 30.74
C THR A 54 -17.93 8.47 29.95
N GLY A 55 -18.71 8.76 28.91
CA GLY A 55 -19.03 7.82 27.85
C GLY A 55 -17.78 7.53 27.03
N VAL A 56 -17.42 6.25 26.94
CA VAL A 56 -16.37 5.73 26.05
C VAL A 56 -16.52 6.34 24.66
N SER A 57 -15.44 6.80 24.02
CA SER A 57 -15.53 7.41 22.68
C SER A 57 -15.97 6.38 21.62
N SER A 58 -16.41 6.83 20.44
CA SER A 58 -16.69 5.95 19.31
C SER A 58 -15.46 5.13 18.92
N ALA A 59 -14.31 5.79 18.73
CA ALA A 59 -13.04 5.13 18.42
C ALA A 59 -12.61 4.13 19.52
N THR A 60 -12.81 4.48 20.80
CA THR A 60 -12.48 3.57 21.92
C THR A 60 -13.43 2.36 21.97
N ARG A 61 -14.71 2.50 21.61
CA ARG A 61 -15.62 1.35 21.43
C ARG A 61 -15.16 0.45 20.28
N GLU A 62 -14.71 1.02 19.17
CA GLU A 62 -14.22 0.23 18.03
C GLU A 62 -12.93 -0.53 18.35
N MET A 63 -11.98 0.14 19.01
CA MET A 63 -10.76 -0.48 19.51
C MET A 63 -11.06 -1.61 20.53
N ASN A 64 -12.02 -1.41 21.43
CA ASN A 64 -12.47 -2.47 22.33
C ASN A 64 -13.10 -3.64 21.56
N ARG A 65 -13.87 -3.38 20.51
CA ARG A 65 -14.46 -4.41 19.65
C ARG A 65 -13.40 -5.21 18.91
N SER A 66 -12.41 -4.56 18.30
CA SER A 66 -11.32 -5.27 17.61
C SER A 66 -10.53 -6.16 18.58
N THR A 67 -10.34 -5.71 19.82
CA THR A 67 -9.74 -6.52 20.90
C THR A 67 -10.62 -7.71 21.29
N GLN A 68 -11.93 -7.52 21.52
CA GLN A 68 -12.86 -8.62 21.82
C GLN A 68 -12.91 -9.66 20.70
N THR A 69 -12.91 -9.22 19.43
CA THR A 69 -12.87 -10.10 18.26
C THR A 69 -11.55 -10.87 18.17
N ALA A 70 -10.41 -10.21 18.40
CA ALA A 70 -9.10 -10.87 18.41
C ALA A 70 -8.97 -11.91 19.55
N LEU A 71 -9.40 -11.55 20.78
CA LEU A 71 -9.49 -12.48 21.91
C LEU A 71 -10.30 -13.73 21.54
N ASN A 72 -11.51 -13.54 21.00
CA ASN A 72 -12.39 -14.64 20.60
C ASN A 72 -11.81 -15.49 19.45
N TYR A 73 -11.10 -14.90 18.50
CA TYR A 73 -10.41 -15.64 17.43
C TYR A 73 -9.33 -16.58 18.00
N PHE A 74 -8.53 -16.08 18.95
CA PHE A 74 -7.61 -16.91 19.73
C PHE A 74 -8.32 -17.70 20.86
N GLY A 75 -9.65 -17.85 20.79
CA GLY A 75 -10.45 -18.67 21.70
C GLY A 75 -10.47 -18.21 23.16
N PHE A 76 -10.03 -16.99 23.48
CA PHE A 76 -10.22 -16.39 24.80
C PHE A 76 -11.61 -15.73 24.83
N ASP A 77 -12.56 -16.34 25.53
CA ASP A 77 -13.97 -15.92 25.53
C ASP A 77 -14.19 -14.53 26.15
N ALA A 78 -14.15 -13.50 25.30
CA ALA A 78 -14.38 -12.11 25.68
C ALA A 78 -15.87 -11.75 25.76
N GLY A 79 -16.77 -12.66 25.36
CA GLY A 79 -18.18 -12.38 25.07
C GLY A 79 -18.39 -11.81 23.66
N THR A 80 -19.60 -11.31 23.40
CA THR A 80 -19.92 -10.63 22.12
C THR A 80 -19.04 -9.39 21.92
N PRO A 81 -18.48 -9.17 20.70
CA PRO A 81 -17.73 -7.94 20.38
C PRO A 81 -18.62 -6.68 20.31
N ASP A 82 -19.05 -6.19 21.47
CA ASP A 82 -19.93 -5.02 21.63
C ASP A 82 -19.17 -3.67 21.73
N GLY A 83 -17.89 -3.70 22.10
CA GLY A 83 -17.05 -2.53 22.39
C GLY A 83 -17.03 -2.14 23.89
N ILE A 84 -17.60 -2.95 24.77
CA ILE A 84 -17.73 -2.72 26.21
C ILE A 84 -16.85 -3.73 26.96
N MET A 85 -15.77 -3.25 27.59
CA MET A 85 -14.86 -4.10 28.37
C MET A 85 -15.51 -4.57 29.69
N GLY A 86 -16.36 -5.59 29.59
CA GLY A 86 -17.08 -6.22 30.70
C GLY A 86 -16.24 -7.24 31.47
N GLY A 87 -16.89 -7.99 32.36
CA GLY A 87 -16.25 -9.04 33.17
C GLY A 87 -15.59 -10.13 32.31
N ARG A 88 -16.32 -10.68 31.33
CA ARG A 88 -15.80 -11.70 30.39
C ARG A 88 -14.59 -11.21 29.62
N SER A 89 -14.64 -10.00 29.07
CA SER A 89 -13.50 -9.41 28.34
C SER A 89 -12.27 -9.26 29.23
N ARG A 90 -12.41 -8.87 30.51
CA ARG A 90 -11.29 -8.85 31.47
C ARG A 90 -10.76 -10.26 31.79
N SER A 91 -11.63 -11.26 31.97
CA SER A 91 -11.20 -12.65 32.17
C SER A 91 -10.48 -13.22 30.95
N ALA A 92 -10.92 -12.89 29.73
CA ALA A 92 -10.25 -13.23 28.49
C ALA A 92 -8.88 -12.57 28.37
N ILE A 93 -8.74 -11.29 28.79
CA ILE A 93 -7.45 -10.60 28.86
C ILE A 93 -6.53 -11.29 29.87
N SER A 94 -6.98 -11.61 31.08
CA SER A 94 -6.16 -12.38 32.06
C SER A 94 -5.71 -13.74 31.51
N ALA A 95 -6.58 -14.43 30.75
CA ALA A 95 -6.25 -15.72 30.15
C ALA A 95 -5.26 -15.59 28.98
N TYR A 96 -5.40 -14.54 28.15
CA TYR A 96 -4.42 -14.18 27.11
C TYR A 96 -3.06 -13.81 27.73
N GLN A 97 -3.05 -12.97 28.75
CA GLN A 97 -1.84 -12.58 29.48
C GLN A 97 -1.13 -13.81 30.07
N ALA A 98 -1.86 -14.68 30.76
CA ALA A 98 -1.31 -15.93 31.31
C ALA A 98 -0.76 -16.86 30.22
N HIS A 99 -1.44 -17.00 29.07
CA HIS A 99 -0.95 -17.75 27.91
C HIS A 99 0.35 -17.17 27.34
N MET A 100 0.47 -15.83 27.36
CA MET A 100 1.66 -15.11 26.89
C MET A 100 2.74 -14.93 27.96
N GLY A 101 2.55 -15.42 29.19
CA GLY A 101 3.50 -15.24 30.29
C GLY A 101 3.54 -13.83 30.90
N TYR A 102 2.60 -12.95 30.52
CA TYR A 102 2.44 -11.63 31.14
C TYR A 102 1.69 -11.73 32.48
N PRO A 103 1.85 -10.77 33.40
CA PRO A 103 1.02 -10.68 34.61
C PRO A 103 -0.48 -10.62 34.24
N PRO A 104 -1.34 -11.51 34.78
CA PRO A 104 -2.73 -11.66 34.33
C PRO A 104 -3.68 -10.60 34.92
N THR A 105 -3.33 -9.32 34.80
CA THR A 105 -4.04 -8.15 35.37
C THR A 105 -5.49 -8.00 34.92
N GLY A 106 -5.86 -8.59 33.78
CA GLY A 106 -7.16 -8.38 33.14
C GLY A 106 -7.30 -7.01 32.46
N GLN A 107 -6.18 -6.28 32.30
CA GLN A 107 -6.09 -4.99 31.63
C GLN A 107 -4.89 -5.01 30.66
N LEU A 108 -5.15 -4.91 29.35
CA LEU A 108 -4.09 -4.89 28.35
C LEU A 108 -3.31 -3.58 28.41
N THR A 109 -1.98 -3.67 28.35
CA THR A 109 -1.15 -2.55 27.87
C THR A 109 -1.41 -2.27 26.39
N GLU A 110 -0.87 -1.15 25.90
CA GLU A 110 -0.91 -0.78 24.48
C GLU A 110 -0.20 -1.84 23.62
N TYR A 111 1.03 -2.20 23.99
CA TYR A 111 1.81 -3.27 23.34
C TYR A 111 1.08 -4.63 23.30
N GLU A 112 0.46 -5.06 24.41
CA GLU A 112 -0.31 -6.32 24.45
C GLU A 112 -1.52 -6.29 23.51
N ARG A 113 -2.25 -5.17 23.46
CA ARG A 113 -3.39 -4.96 22.57
C ARG A 113 -2.95 -5.02 21.11
N ASP A 114 -1.87 -4.33 20.77
CA ASP A 114 -1.42 -4.19 19.39
C ASP A 114 -0.79 -5.48 18.88
N PHE A 115 -0.03 -6.20 19.72
CA PHE A 115 0.42 -7.56 19.42
C PHE A 115 -0.77 -8.50 19.13
N LEU A 116 -1.79 -8.48 19.99
CA LEU A 116 -2.97 -9.33 19.87
C LEU A 116 -3.79 -9.02 18.59
N VAL A 117 -4.04 -7.73 18.30
CA VAL A 117 -4.83 -7.29 17.14
C VAL A 117 -4.04 -7.43 15.83
N SER A 118 -2.72 -7.17 15.82
CA SER A 118 -1.88 -7.42 14.65
C SER A 118 -1.71 -8.91 14.35
N SER A 119 -1.57 -9.75 15.39
CA SER A 119 -1.57 -11.21 15.26
C SER A 119 -2.87 -11.74 14.65
N TYR A 120 -4.02 -11.20 15.07
CA TYR A 120 -5.32 -11.52 14.47
C TYR A 120 -5.38 -11.17 12.97
N ARG A 121 -4.96 -9.96 12.60
CA ARG A 121 -4.89 -9.51 11.19
C ARG A 121 -3.94 -10.40 10.36
N ARG A 122 -2.74 -10.72 10.89
CA ARG A 122 -1.76 -11.62 10.25
C ARG A 122 -2.37 -13.02 10.02
N ALA A 123 -3.07 -13.56 11.02
CA ALA A 123 -3.69 -14.87 10.92
C ALA A 123 -4.84 -14.94 9.90
N GLN A 124 -5.56 -13.84 9.68
CA GLN A 124 -6.56 -13.74 8.60
C GLN A 124 -5.90 -13.61 7.22
N ALA A 125 -4.87 -12.80 7.08
CA ALA A 125 -4.18 -12.57 5.81
C ALA A 125 -3.36 -13.79 5.33
N GLY A 126 -2.80 -14.58 6.25
CA GLY A 126 -1.90 -15.69 5.93
C GLY A 126 -2.55 -16.97 5.38
N GLY A 127 -3.88 -17.00 5.20
CA GLY A 127 -4.61 -18.01 4.42
C GLY A 127 -4.17 -19.48 4.67
N PRO A 128 -3.84 -20.25 3.61
CA PRO A 128 -3.41 -21.65 3.74
C PRO A 128 -2.17 -21.86 4.62
N ALA A 129 -1.23 -20.92 4.64
CA ALA A 129 -0.04 -21.02 5.50
C ALA A 129 -0.40 -20.89 6.98
N THR A 130 -1.38 -20.03 7.32
CA THR A 130 -1.91 -19.98 8.69
C THR A 130 -2.69 -21.23 9.04
N ALA A 131 -3.47 -21.80 8.12
CA ALA A 131 -4.14 -23.08 8.34
C ALA A 131 -3.14 -24.23 8.62
N GLN A 132 -2.00 -24.25 7.92
CA GLN A 132 -0.89 -25.19 8.20
C GLN A 132 -0.26 -24.96 9.57
N MET A 133 0.01 -23.71 9.97
CA MET A 133 0.52 -23.38 11.31
C MET A 133 -0.47 -23.73 12.43
N ILE A 134 -1.78 -23.59 12.22
CA ILE A 134 -2.81 -24.05 13.16
C ILE A 134 -2.82 -25.57 13.27
N ALA A 135 -2.64 -26.29 12.16
CA ALA A 135 -2.66 -27.75 12.12
C ALA A 135 -1.40 -28.41 12.70
N SER A 136 -0.23 -27.75 12.61
CA SER A 136 1.02 -28.25 13.17
C SER A 136 1.25 -27.87 14.64
N ASN A 137 0.54 -26.86 15.16
CA ASN A 137 0.70 -26.39 16.53
C ASN A 137 -0.23 -27.12 17.52
N PRO A 138 0.28 -27.77 18.58
CA PRO A 138 -0.54 -28.46 19.58
C PRO A 138 -1.54 -27.58 20.35
N GLN A 139 -1.35 -26.26 20.35
CA GLN A 139 -2.26 -25.28 20.95
C GLN A 139 -3.27 -24.70 19.93
N GLY A 140 -3.26 -25.19 18.68
CA GLY A 140 -4.11 -24.71 17.59
C GLY A 140 -3.96 -23.21 17.35
N VAL A 141 -5.10 -22.52 17.19
CA VAL A 141 -5.13 -21.08 16.91
C VAL A 141 -4.42 -20.24 17.98
N ARG A 142 -4.49 -20.63 19.28
CA ARG A 142 -3.76 -19.92 20.36
C ARG A 142 -2.26 -19.96 20.18
N GLY A 143 -1.73 -21.07 19.69
CA GLY A 143 -0.30 -21.26 19.48
C GLY A 143 0.30 -20.32 18.44
N LEU A 144 -0.52 -19.70 17.57
CA LEU A 144 -0.09 -18.65 16.66
C LEU A 144 0.42 -17.41 17.41
N LEU A 145 -0.14 -17.06 18.57
CA LEU A 145 0.35 -15.92 19.36
C LEU A 145 1.76 -16.20 19.90
N THR A 146 2.00 -17.44 20.33
CA THR A 146 3.32 -17.90 20.75
C THR A 146 4.30 -17.82 19.58
N SER A 147 4.03 -18.46 18.44
CA SER A 147 4.95 -18.46 17.29
C SER A 147 5.13 -17.09 16.63
N PHE A 148 4.12 -16.22 16.62
CA PHE A 148 4.27 -14.85 16.10
C PHE A 148 5.06 -13.92 17.03
N ARG A 149 5.05 -14.16 18.35
CA ARG A 149 5.91 -13.44 19.31
C ARG A 149 7.33 -13.99 19.28
N ASP A 150 7.49 -15.30 19.26
CA ASP A 150 8.81 -15.91 19.39
C ASP A 150 9.67 -15.54 18.16
N GLY A 151 9.07 -15.48 16.96
CA GLY A 151 9.64 -14.86 15.75
C GLY A 151 9.75 -13.32 15.76
N GLN A 152 9.51 -12.66 16.90
CA GLN A 152 9.86 -11.26 17.20
C GLN A 152 10.86 -11.13 18.36
N VAL A 153 11.22 -12.23 19.04
CA VAL A 153 11.97 -12.22 20.32
C VAL A 153 13.29 -12.99 20.23
N THR A 154 13.44 -13.97 19.33
CA THR A 154 14.66 -14.80 19.26
C THR A 154 15.83 -14.10 18.59
N GLY A 155 16.80 -13.69 19.40
CA GLY A 155 18.18 -13.37 19.00
C GLY A 155 18.99 -12.79 20.18
N PRO A 156 20.13 -13.36 20.59
CA PRO A 156 20.66 -14.71 20.32
C PRO A 156 20.78 -15.58 21.60
N GLU A 157 20.38 -16.86 21.55
CA GLU A 157 21.01 -17.95 22.34
C GLU A 157 20.44 -19.34 21.94
N GLN A 158 21.37 -20.23 21.57
CA GLN A 158 21.42 -21.70 21.39
C GLN A 158 20.25 -22.62 21.88
N PRO A 159 20.03 -23.81 21.26
CA PRO A 159 18.99 -23.93 20.24
C PRO A 159 17.94 -25.03 20.51
N SER A 160 16.74 -24.90 19.93
CA SER A 160 15.79 -26.03 19.83
C SER A 160 14.86 -25.96 18.61
N ALA A 161 15.17 -26.77 17.58
CA ALA A 161 14.33 -27.23 16.45
C ALA A 161 13.57 -26.22 15.56
N SER A 162 13.42 -24.95 15.97
CA SER A 162 12.49 -23.98 15.36
C SER A 162 13.17 -22.97 14.43
N ALA A 163 14.51 -22.90 14.47
CA ALA A 163 15.33 -21.94 13.71
C ALA A 163 15.36 -22.19 12.17
N ILE A 164 14.67 -23.22 11.68
CA ILE A 164 14.70 -23.61 10.26
C ILE A 164 13.89 -22.63 9.38
N ALA A 165 12.88 -21.96 9.94
CA ALA A 165 11.93 -21.15 9.16
C ALA A 165 12.42 -19.76 8.72
N GLY A 166 13.47 -19.21 9.35
CA GLY A 166 13.98 -17.85 9.07
C GLY A 166 15.46 -17.76 8.67
N HIS A 167 16.20 -18.86 8.73
CA HIS A 167 17.64 -18.90 8.40
C HIS A 167 17.98 -19.87 7.26
N TYR A 168 16.99 -20.54 6.65
CA TYR A 168 17.16 -21.40 5.47
C TYR A 168 18.13 -22.58 5.67
N GLY A 169 18.38 -22.97 6.94
CA GLY A 169 19.37 -23.98 7.32
C GLY A 169 20.80 -23.46 7.49
N LEU A 170 21.03 -22.15 7.36
CA LEU A 170 22.33 -21.49 7.53
C LEU A 170 22.54 -21.02 8.98
N PRO A 171 23.80 -20.78 9.42
CA PRO A 171 24.08 -20.07 10.67
C PRO A 171 23.51 -18.65 10.67
N GLU A 172 23.14 -18.14 11.85
CA GLU A 172 22.47 -16.85 12.04
C GLU A 172 23.16 -15.67 11.31
N VAL A 173 24.47 -15.52 11.50
CA VAL A 173 25.30 -14.47 10.87
C VAL A 173 25.35 -14.59 9.33
N VAL A 174 25.31 -15.81 8.80
CA VAL A 174 25.27 -16.06 7.34
C VAL A 174 23.88 -15.75 6.80
N ALA A 175 22.82 -16.19 7.49
CA ALA A 175 21.45 -15.90 7.13
C ALA A 175 21.12 -14.40 7.19
N GLU A 176 21.64 -13.65 8.18
CA GLU A 176 21.52 -12.20 8.21
C GLU A 176 22.17 -11.56 6.99
N ALA A 177 23.37 -12.01 6.59
CA ALA A 177 24.03 -11.52 5.39
C ALA A 177 23.27 -11.86 4.09
N VAL A 178 22.61 -13.03 4.01
CA VAL A 178 21.70 -13.34 2.89
C VAL A 178 20.48 -12.41 2.90
N ASN A 179 19.88 -12.15 4.07
CA ASN A 179 18.77 -11.21 4.22
C ASN A 179 19.18 -9.76 3.88
N GLU A 180 20.42 -9.34 4.18
CA GLU A 180 20.99 -8.05 3.81
C GLU A 180 21.12 -7.90 2.28
N ILE A 181 21.59 -8.97 1.60
CA ILE A 181 21.68 -9.03 0.13
C ILE A 181 20.27 -9.04 -0.51
N ALA A 182 19.34 -9.81 0.05
CA ALA A 182 17.95 -9.90 -0.44
C ALA A 182 17.19 -8.57 -0.36
N ARG A 183 17.47 -7.72 0.65
CA ARG A 183 16.90 -6.35 0.74
C ARG A 183 17.29 -5.43 -0.42
N SER A 184 18.23 -5.84 -1.27
CA SER A 184 18.79 -5.05 -2.37
C SER A 184 19.04 -5.88 -3.64
N SER A 185 18.29 -6.97 -3.83
CA SER A 185 18.27 -7.78 -5.06
C SER A 185 16.89 -8.42 -5.29
N ASP A 186 16.51 -8.65 -6.55
CA ASP A 186 15.15 -9.10 -6.90
C ASP A 186 14.71 -10.47 -6.35
N PRO A 187 15.59 -11.46 -6.08
CA PRO A 187 15.18 -12.70 -5.42
C PRO A 187 15.07 -12.49 -3.91
N SER A 188 14.00 -13.03 -3.32
CA SER A 188 13.88 -13.13 -1.85
C SER A 188 15.02 -13.97 -1.27
N ALA A 189 15.27 -13.86 0.04
CA ALA A 189 16.34 -14.60 0.69
C ALA A 189 16.21 -16.12 0.51
N GLU A 190 14.97 -16.65 0.57
CA GLU A 190 14.64 -18.04 0.24
C GLU A 190 15.10 -18.42 -1.18
N GLN A 191 14.83 -17.55 -2.16
CA GLN A 191 15.17 -17.76 -3.57
C GLN A 191 16.67 -17.58 -3.84
N LEU A 192 17.35 -16.71 -3.09
CA LEU A 192 18.81 -16.57 -3.11
C LEU A 192 19.48 -17.86 -2.65
N VAL A 193 19.11 -18.40 -1.47
CA VAL A 193 19.69 -19.66 -0.93
C VAL A 193 19.45 -20.84 -1.89
N GLN A 194 18.30 -20.89 -2.56
CA GLN A 194 17.98 -21.95 -3.52
C GLN A 194 18.70 -21.82 -4.88
N ARG A 195 19.33 -20.67 -5.20
CA ARG A 195 19.97 -20.47 -6.50
C ARG A 195 21.42 -20.96 -6.52
N SER A 196 21.70 -21.88 -7.44
CA SER A 196 23.04 -22.41 -7.72
C SER A 196 24.11 -21.32 -7.83
N GLY A 197 25.21 -21.48 -7.08
CA GLY A 197 26.34 -20.56 -7.10
C GLY A 197 26.25 -19.37 -6.16
N PHE A 198 25.05 -19.04 -5.61
CA PHE A 198 24.92 -17.95 -4.64
C PHE A 198 25.59 -18.27 -3.31
N ILE A 199 25.40 -19.50 -2.81
CA ILE A 199 26.13 -20.03 -1.65
C ILE A 199 27.07 -21.14 -2.13
N GLN A 200 28.33 -21.08 -1.69
CA GLN A 200 29.30 -22.15 -1.83
C GLN A 200 29.75 -22.59 -0.44
N LEU A 201 29.90 -23.91 -0.25
CA LEU A 201 30.25 -24.54 1.02
C LEU A 201 31.62 -25.21 0.89
N SER A 202 32.53 -24.94 1.82
CA SER A 202 33.88 -25.52 1.84
C SER A 202 34.47 -25.43 3.24
N ASP A 203 35.44 -26.26 3.58
CA ASP A 203 36.38 -25.97 4.66
C ASP A 203 37.52 -25.12 4.04
N ILE A 204 37.67 -23.85 4.43
CA ILE A 204 38.62 -22.88 3.84
C ILE A 204 39.77 -22.58 4.82
N ASN A 205 39.52 -22.70 6.12
CA ASN A 205 40.52 -22.50 7.18
C ASN A 205 41.21 -23.80 7.64
N GLY A 206 40.65 -24.98 7.33
CA GLY A 206 41.16 -26.30 7.68
C GLY A 206 40.76 -26.80 9.08
N ASP A 207 39.70 -26.27 9.69
CA ASP A 207 39.26 -26.66 11.05
C ASP A 207 38.26 -27.83 11.09
N GLY A 208 37.75 -28.27 9.94
CA GLY A 208 36.78 -29.36 9.80
C GLY A 208 35.31 -28.93 9.90
N GLN A 209 35.02 -27.64 10.06
CA GLN A 209 33.66 -27.09 9.95
C GLN A 209 33.37 -26.66 8.49
N THR A 210 32.14 -26.23 8.23
CA THR A 210 31.75 -25.69 6.92
C THR A 210 31.77 -24.17 6.94
N ASP A 211 32.63 -23.57 6.13
CA ASP A 211 32.65 -22.15 5.81
C ASP A 211 31.69 -21.85 4.64
N TYR A 212 31.24 -20.59 4.56
CA TYR A 212 30.26 -20.15 3.57
C TYR A 212 30.83 -19.02 2.72
N ILE A 213 30.66 -19.10 1.40
CA ILE A 213 30.92 -18.00 0.46
C ILE A 213 29.60 -17.56 -0.15
N LEU A 214 29.24 -16.29 0.04
CA LEU A 214 28.11 -15.64 -0.63
C LEU A 214 28.64 -14.87 -1.84
N ASP A 215 28.36 -15.34 -3.05
CA ASP A 215 28.71 -14.68 -4.31
C ASP A 215 27.54 -13.81 -4.81
N THR A 216 27.67 -12.49 -4.77
CA THR A 216 26.61 -11.60 -5.26
C THR A 216 26.52 -11.52 -6.78
N SER A 217 27.49 -12.05 -7.54
CA SER A 217 27.49 -11.97 -9.01
C SER A 217 26.29 -12.66 -9.66
N VAL A 218 25.78 -13.72 -9.05
CA VAL A 218 24.54 -14.37 -9.52
C VAL A 218 23.26 -13.60 -9.14
N THR A 219 23.31 -12.57 -8.29
CA THR A 219 22.11 -11.85 -7.81
C THR A 219 21.39 -11.05 -8.90
N GLY A 220 22.12 -10.62 -9.94
CA GLY A 220 21.62 -9.66 -10.93
C GLY A 220 21.62 -8.20 -10.45
N SER A 221 21.98 -7.93 -9.19
CA SER A 221 21.89 -6.59 -8.62
C SER A 221 23.11 -5.74 -8.93
N ALA A 222 22.88 -4.61 -9.62
CA ALA A 222 23.88 -3.57 -9.85
C ALA A 222 24.27 -2.79 -8.57
N PHE A 223 23.61 -3.05 -7.43
CA PHE A 223 24.04 -2.50 -6.13
C PHE A 223 25.27 -3.24 -5.58
N TRP A 224 25.32 -4.57 -5.75
CA TRP A 224 26.43 -5.39 -5.28
C TRP A 224 27.54 -5.59 -6.31
N CYS A 225 27.28 -5.29 -7.59
CA CYS A 225 28.17 -5.52 -8.72
C CYS A 225 28.48 -4.24 -9.51
N ASN A 226 29.77 -3.97 -9.72
CA ASN A 226 30.27 -2.97 -10.65
C ASN A 226 30.89 -3.63 -11.89
N ALA A 227 31.38 -2.83 -12.84
CA ALA A 227 31.92 -3.30 -14.12
C ALA A 227 33.18 -4.19 -14.04
N GLN A 228 33.85 -4.28 -12.88
CA GLN A 228 35.09 -5.07 -12.69
C GLN A 228 35.05 -6.03 -11.50
N SER A 229 34.05 -5.94 -10.61
CA SER A 229 33.88 -6.85 -9.49
C SER A 229 32.45 -6.86 -8.92
N CYS A 230 32.07 -7.98 -8.32
CA CYS A 230 30.96 -8.08 -7.39
C CYS A 230 31.44 -8.23 -5.95
N ALA A 231 30.59 -7.85 -4.99
CA ALA A 231 30.82 -8.10 -3.58
C ALA A 231 30.76 -9.61 -3.29
N VAL A 232 31.72 -10.12 -2.52
CA VAL A 232 31.76 -11.52 -2.11
C VAL A 232 32.01 -11.56 -0.61
N ARG A 233 31.21 -12.33 0.12
CA ARG A 233 31.32 -12.44 1.58
C ARG A 233 31.73 -13.84 1.97
N VAL A 234 32.85 -13.98 2.67
CA VAL A 234 33.36 -15.26 3.18
C VAL A 234 33.17 -15.30 4.69
N PHE A 235 32.49 -16.34 5.17
CA PHE A 235 32.24 -16.60 6.57
C PHE A 235 33.07 -17.81 6.97
N ALA A 236 34.23 -17.56 7.56
CA ALA A 236 35.12 -18.61 8.04
C ALA A 236 34.83 -18.92 9.51
N SER A 237 34.84 -20.20 9.85
CA SER A 237 34.56 -20.70 11.19
C SER A 237 35.60 -20.22 12.21
N THR A 238 35.15 -20.07 13.45
CA THR A 238 35.96 -19.79 14.64
C THR A 238 35.39 -20.59 15.83
N PRO A 239 36.12 -20.70 16.95
CA PRO A 239 35.60 -21.37 18.16
C PRO A 239 34.31 -20.73 18.71
N ASP A 240 34.06 -19.46 18.38
CA ASP A 240 32.95 -18.65 18.89
C ASP A 240 31.83 -18.44 17.83
N GLY A 241 31.99 -18.95 16.60
CA GLY A 241 31.00 -18.83 15.52
C GLY A 241 31.62 -18.69 14.13
N TYR A 242 31.32 -17.58 13.45
CA TYR A 242 31.77 -17.28 12.08
C TYR A 242 32.24 -15.84 11.95
N GLU A 243 33.42 -15.62 11.35
CA GLU A 243 33.97 -14.30 11.06
C GLU A 243 33.67 -13.89 9.61
N ARG A 244 33.01 -12.74 9.43
CA ARG A 244 32.64 -12.17 8.12
C ARG A 244 33.82 -11.41 7.50
N ASN A 245 34.19 -11.81 6.29
CA ASN A 245 35.23 -11.20 5.49
C ASN A 245 34.66 -10.76 4.13
N ASP A 246 34.62 -9.46 3.87
CA ASP A 246 34.05 -8.89 2.65
C ASP A 246 35.14 -8.59 1.59
N PHE A 247 34.91 -9.03 0.36
CA PHE A 247 35.85 -8.95 -0.77
C PHE A 247 35.18 -8.43 -2.05
N GLN A 248 36.00 -8.20 -3.08
CA GLN A 248 35.55 -7.92 -4.44
C GLN A 248 36.17 -8.91 -5.45
N ALA A 249 35.33 -9.57 -6.24
CA ALA A 249 35.74 -10.59 -7.22
C ALA A 249 34.62 -10.90 -8.25
N PHE A 250 34.91 -11.78 -9.20
CA PHE A 250 33.93 -12.43 -10.10
C PHE A 250 34.23 -13.93 -10.15
N ASN A 251 33.22 -14.77 -10.41
CA ASN A 251 33.34 -16.23 -10.56
C ASN A 251 34.12 -16.87 -9.40
N VAL A 252 33.76 -16.54 -8.15
CA VAL A 252 34.56 -17.01 -7.01
C VAL A 252 34.46 -18.51 -6.81
N THR A 253 35.54 -19.08 -6.27
CA THR A 253 35.63 -20.46 -5.81
C THR A 253 36.40 -20.49 -4.49
N PRO A 254 36.27 -21.54 -3.65
CA PRO A 254 36.95 -21.57 -2.35
C PRO A 254 38.47 -21.44 -2.43
N ALA A 255 39.08 -21.97 -3.49
CA ALA A 255 40.53 -21.88 -3.75
C ALA A 255 41.05 -20.44 -4.02
N MET A 256 40.15 -19.46 -4.18
CA MET A 256 40.52 -18.04 -4.29
C MET A 256 40.75 -17.37 -2.92
N PHE A 257 40.52 -18.08 -1.83
CA PHE A 257 40.65 -17.58 -0.46
C PHE A 257 41.55 -18.49 0.38
N THR A 258 42.26 -17.87 1.32
CA THR A 258 43.02 -18.56 2.38
C THR A 258 42.67 -17.90 3.70
N CYS A 259 42.14 -18.67 4.65
CA CYS A 259 41.68 -18.15 5.94
C CYS A 259 42.51 -18.72 7.10
N GLN A 260 42.76 -17.92 8.13
CA GLN A 260 43.51 -18.33 9.31
C GLN A 260 42.90 -17.71 10.57
N ARG A 261 42.23 -18.55 11.39
CA ARG A 261 41.48 -18.13 12.59
C ARG A 261 40.40 -17.07 12.26
N GLY A 262 39.50 -17.40 11.34
CA GLY A 262 38.42 -16.51 10.89
C GLY A 262 38.84 -15.43 9.88
N ALA A 263 40.00 -14.79 10.06
CA ALA A 263 40.51 -13.78 9.12
C ALA A 263 40.93 -14.40 7.77
N CYS A 264 40.39 -13.88 6.67
CA CYS A 264 40.62 -14.37 5.31
C CYS A 264 41.41 -13.39 4.43
N ALA A 265 42.14 -13.94 3.46
CA ALA A 265 42.79 -13.18 2.39
C ALA A 265 42.48 -13.79 1.02
N LYS A 266 42.35 -12.95 -0.01
CA LYS A 266 42.18 -13.37 -1.41
C LYS A 266 43.54 -13.68 -2.04
N THR A 267 43.70 -14.86 -2.64
CA THR A 267 44.96 -15.27 -3.26
C THR A 267 45.31 -14.35 -4.45
N GLY A 268 46.53 -13.79 -4.44
CA GLY A 268 47.03 -12.88 -5.48
C GLY A 268 46.74 -11.38 -5.28
N ALA A 269 46.10 -10.95 -4.19
CA ALA A 269 45.92 -9.53 -3.88
C ALA A 269 47.19 -8.91 -3.22
N PRO A 270 47.67 -7.73 -3.65
CA PRO A 270 48.72 -7.00 -2.93
C PRO A 270 48.15 -6.42 -1.62
N GLN A 271 48.83 -6.66 -0.49
CA GLN A 271 48.38 -6.15 0.81
C GLN A 271 48.52 -4.62 0.91
N PRO A 272 47.45 -3.88 1.27
CA PRO A 272 47.55 -2.45 1.56
C PRO A 272 48.31 -2.22 2.87
N GLN A 273 49.42 -1.49 2.82
CA GLN A 273 50.08 -1.00 4.03
C GLN A 273 49.32 0.20 4.59
N MET A 274 49.02 0.17 5.89
CA MET A 274 48.35 1.28 6.60
C MET A 274 49.24 2.53 6.61
N ALA A 275 48.74 3.63 6.05
CA ALA A 275 49.42 4.93 6.02
C ALA A 275 48.61 6.01 6.76
N PHE A 276 49.30 6.91 7.46
CA PHE A 276 48.70 7.89 8.37
C PHE A 276 48.13 9.13 7.65
N VAL A 277 47.16 9.77 8.32
CA VAL A 277 46.49 11.02 7.90
C VAL A 277 47.41 12.25 8.01
N PRO A 278 47.48 13.12 6.99
CA PRO A 278 47.95 14.49 7.11
C PRO A 278 46.80 15.53 6.98
N VAL A 279 47.04 16.73 7.51
CA VAL A 279 46.05 17.82 7.65
C VAL A 279 46.30 18.95 6.62
N GLN A 280 45.21 19.54 6.11
CA GLN A 280 45.17 20.76 5.27
C GLN A 280 45.04 22.05 6.14
N PRO A 281 45.18 23.30 5.61
CA PRO A 281 45.41 23.71 4.21
C PRO A 281 46.52 24.78 4.01
N SER A 282 46.81 25.13 2.75
CA SER A 282 47.09 26.53 2.34
C SER A 282 46.86 26.76 0.83
N GLN A 283 46.57 28.01 0.47
CA GLN A 283 46.24 28.54 -0.87
C GLN A 283 46.97 29.90 -1.04
N PRO A 284 46.92 30.60 -2.21
CA PRO A 284 46.76 30.16 -3.61
C PRO A 284 47.84 30.79 -4.53
N GLN A 285 47.87 30.46 -5.84
CA GLN A 285 48.12 31.46 -6.92
C GLN A 285 47.95 30.92 -8.36
N SER A 286 47.70 31.84 -9.29
CA SER A 286 47.67 31.70 -10.76
C SER A 286 47.94 33.12 -11.34
N PRO A 287 48.53 33.32 -12.54
CA PRO A 287 47.86 33.00 -13.82
C PRO A 287 48.74 32.53 -15.02
N GLU A 288 48.06 32.07 -16.07
CA GLU A 288 48.23 32.20 -17.56
C GLU A 288 49.47 32.89 -18.21
N PRO A 289 49.66 32.78 -19.57
CA PRO A 289 49.38 31.69 -20.54
C PRO A 289 50.52 31.49 -21.59
N GLN A 290 50.32 30.65 -22.65
CA GLN A 290 50.54 30.92 -24.11
C GLN A 290 50.94 29.70 -24.99
N THR A 291 50.57 29.79 -26.29
CA THR A 291 51.09 29.09 -27.51
C THR A 291 51.17 27.55 -27.52
N GLN A 292 50.39 26.85 -28.35
CA GLN A 292 50.57 26.62 -29.81
C GLN A 292 51.83 25.83 -30.23
N MET A 293 51.61 24.69 -30.91
CA MET A 293 52.02 24.45 -32.31
C MET A 293 51.47 23.08 -32.78
N ALA A 294 51.46 22.83 -34.09
CA ALA A 294 50.88 21.62 -34.69
C ALA A 294 51.76 21.04 -35.82
N SER A 295 51.68 19.72 -36.02
CA SER A 295 52.17 18.98 -37.18
C SER A 295 51.16 17.84 -37.45
N VAL A 296 50.32 17.93 -38.48
CA VAL A 296 50.60 17.69 -39.91
C VAL A 296 50.89 16.21 -40.19
N ALA A 297 49.99 15.58 -40.95
CA ALA A 297 50.03 14.18 -41.36
C ALA A 297 50.76 13.98 -42.72
N THR A 298 50.72 12.75 -43.26
CA THR A 298 50.40 12.34 -44.67
C THR A 298 50.89 10.86 -44.89
N PRO A 299 50.76 10.18 -46.07
CA PRO A 299 49.87 9.00 -46.14
C PRO A 299 50.49 7.78 -46.87
N VAL A 300 49.68 6.77 -47.26
CA VAL A 300 49.62 6.13 -48.61
C VAL A 300 48.62 4.93 -48.61
N PRO A 301 47.95 4.55 -49.73
CA PRO A 301 46.69 3.79 -49.69
C PRO A 301 46.68 2.48 -50.54
N THR A 302 45.46 2.03 -50.95
CA THR A 302 45.05 0.90 -51.84
C THR A 302 44.59 -0.40 -51.14
N ALA A 303 43.55 -1.12 -51.58
CA ALA A 303 42.44 -0.83 -52.51
C ALA A 303 41.23 -1.77 -52.25
N GLN A 304 40.05 -1.48 -52.83
CA GLN A 304 38.86 -2.35 -52.85
C GLN A 304 38.65 -3.00 -54.24
N PRO A 305 37.80 -4.04 -54.35
CA PRO A 305 36.46 -3.79 -54.90
C PRO A 305 35.29 -4.43 -54.09
N VAL A 306 34.06 -4.14 -54.51
CA VAL A 306 32.80 -4.38 -53.78
C VAL A 306 32.07 -5.66 -54.24
N VAL A 307 31.36 -6.32 -53.31
CA VAL A 307 30.21 -7.19 -53.61
C VAL A 307 29.05 -6.80 -52.68
N GLN A 308 27.82 -6.72 -53.21
CA GLN A 308 26.61 -6.45 -52.43
C GLN A 308 25.94 -7.77 -52.01
N GLY A 309 25.43 -7.86 -50.78
CA GLY A 309 24.57 -8.98 -50.37
C GLY A 309 24.20 -8.96 -48.88
N ALA A 310 22.89 -9.03 -48.60
CA ALA A 310 22.24 -9.21 -47.29
C ALA A 310 22.63 -8.25 -46.14
N GLY A 311 21.64 -7.52 -45.61
CA GLY A 311 21.80 -6.84 -44.32
C GLY A 311 21.92 -7.85 -43.18
N ALA A 312 22.99 -7.75 -42.39
CA ALA A 312 23.16 -8.58 -41.19
C ALA A 312 22.10 -8.23 -40.12
N PRO A 313 21.68 -9.19 -39.28
CA PRO A 313 20.87 -8.88 -38.11
C PRO A 313 21.61 -7.90 -37.20
N ALA A 314 20.88 -7.00 -36.55
CA ALA A 314 21.46 -6.05 -35.61
C ALA A 314 22.22 -6.80 -34.50
N ALA A 315 23.45 -6.35 -34.20
CA ALA A 315 24.17 -6.83 -33.03
C ALA A 315 23.37 -6.51 -31.76
N PRO A 316 23.40 -7.38 -30.72
CA PRO A 316 22.76 -7.08 -29.45
C PRO A 316 23.35 -5.78 -28.88
N ALA A 317 22.52 -4.75 -28.78
CA ALA A 317 22.93 -3.49 -28.18
C ALA A 317 23.22 -3.74 -26.70
N ILE A 318 24.44 -3.41 -26.26
CA ILE A 318 24.77 -3.37 -24.83
C ILE A 318 23.84 -2.34 -24.19
N PRO A 319 23.07 -2.66 -23.14
CA PRO A 319 22.17 -1.70 -22.51
C PRO A 319 22.96 -0.47 -22.03
N ASN A 320 22.52 0.73 -22.40
CA ASN A 320 23.12 1.95 -21.87
C ASN A 320 22.59 2.21 -20.45
N PHE A 321 23.27 1.63 -19.45
CA PHE A 321 22.97 1.82 -18.02
C PHE A 321 23.16 3.27 -17.53
N PHE A 322 23.68 4.17 -18.37
CA PHE A 322 23.88 5.60 -18.09
C PHE A 322 23.18 6.51 -19.12
N GLY A 323 22.00 6.11 -19.60
CA GLY A 323 21.12 7.01 -20.35
C GLY A 323 20.45 8.04 -19.43
N GLU A 324 20.36 9.30 -19.86
CA GLU A 324 19.68 10.39 -19.13
C GLU A 324 18.14 10.30 -19.19
N ALA A 325 17.59 9.08 -19.17
CA ALA A 325 16.17 8.86 -18.98
C ALA A 325 15.82 9.07 -17.50
N PRO A 326 14.77 9.85 -17.16
CA PRO A 326 14.36 10.00 -15.77
C PRO A 326 13.85 8.66 -15.24
N ALA A 327 14.57 8.10 -14.26
CA ALA A 327 14.14 6.87 -13.59
C ALA A 327 12.77 7.09 -12.93
N GLN A 328 11.76 6.37 -13.40
CA GLN A 328 10.43 6.42 -12.81
C GLN A 328 10.49 5.86 -11.38
N ALA A 329 9.78 6.52 -10.45
CA ALA A 329 9.75 6.06 -9.06
C ALA A 329 8.99 4.72 -8.97
N SER A 330 9.61 3.72 -8.36
CA SER A 330 8.99 2.40 -8.17
C SER A 330 7.83 2.48 -7.17
N LEU A 331 6.65 2.02 -7.59
CA LEU A 331 5.46 1.95 -6.74
C LEU A 331 5.60 0.82 -5.71
N GLN A 332 6.19 -0.32 -6.10
CA GLN A 332 6.58 -1.38 -5.18
C GLN A 332 7.50 -0.84 -4.06
N SER A 333 8.54 -0.07 -4.40
CA SER A 333 9.44 0.53 -3.41
C SER A 333 8.71 1.50 -2.49
N GLN A 334 7.92 2.42 -3.05
CA GLN A 334 7.11 3.38 -2.27
C GLN A 334 6.17 2.67 -1.29
N CYS A 335 5.50 1.59 -1.70
CA CYS A 335 4.60 0.85 -0.84
C CYS A 335 5.30 0.05 0.26
N ASN A 336 6.51 -0.44 0.02
CA ASN A 336 7.33 -1.07 1.07
C ASN A 336 7.72 -0.04 2.14
N THR A 337 8.15 1.16 1.74
CA THR A 337 8.44 2.27 2.67
C THR A 337 7.20 2.71 3.44
N LEU A 338 6.06 2.85 2.76
CA LEU A 338 4.83 3.35 3.38
C LEU A 338 4.21 2.33 4.35
N GLY A 339 4.27 1.03 4.06
CA GLY A 339 3.82 -0.02 4.99
C GLY A 339 4.60 -0.03 6.32
N LEU A 340 5.89 0.31 6.29
CA LEU A 340 6.68 0.53 7.50
C LEU A 340 6.17 1.76 8.26
N MET A 341 5.98 2.90 7.59
CA MET A 341 5.46 4.13 8.21
C MET A 341 4.06 3.94 8.81
N THR A 342 3.13 3.30 8.11
CA THR A 342 1.79 2.93 8.62
C THR A 342 1.89 2.09 9.89
N THR A 343 2.88 1.19 9.99
CA THR A 343 3.13 0.39 11.19
C THR A 343 3.69 1.25 12.32
N THR A 344 4.66 2.13 12.05
CA THR A 344 5.24 3.07 13.03
C THR A 344 4.21 4.08 13.56
N ASN A 345 3.23 4.49 12.74
CA ASN A 345 2.20 5.46 13.10
C ASN A 345 1.00 4.87 13.88
N GLY A 346 1.05 3.58 14.26
CA GLY A 346 -0.03 2.90 15.00
C GLY A 346 -1.18 2.38 14.12
N GLY A 347 -1.03 2.41 12.79
CA GLY A 347 -1.99 1.89 11.82
C GLY A 347 -2.37 2.89 10.73
N TYR A 348 -3.36 2.51 9.93
CA TYR A 348 -3.84 3.28 8.78
C TYR A 348 -4.42 4.64 9.19
N ILE A 349 -4.20 5.63 8.33
CA ILE A 349 -4.84 6.94 8.41
C ILE A 349 -6.36 6.75 8.30
N THR A 350 -7.12 7.38 9.19
CA THR A 350 -8.59 7.32 9.20
C THR A 350 -9.16 8.67 8.77
N GLU A 351 -10.44 8.72 8.38
CA GLU A 351 -11.11 9.99 8.08
C GLU A 351 -10.99 11.00 9.24
N SER A 352 -10.93 10.49 10.49
CA SER A 352 -10.81 11.30 11.71
C SER A 352 -9.38 11.76 12.05
N THR A 353 -8.35 11.04 11.58
CA THR A 353 -6.93 11.31 11.87
C THR A 353 -6.17 11.90 10.69
N MET A 354 -6.75 11.93 9.49
CA MET A 354 -6.14 12.48 8.29
C MET A 354 -5.82 13.98 8.40
N THR A 355 -4.54 14.30 8.45
CA THR A 355 -3.98 15.65 8.34
C THR A 355 -3.48 15.97 6.93
N ASP A 356 -2.95 14.96 6.22
CA ASP A 356 -2.45 15.05 4.85
C ASP A 356 -3.29 14.12 3.93
N PRO A 357 -4.02 14.67 2.94
CA PRO A 357 -4.81 13.89 2.01
C PRO A 357 -3.96 13.11 0.99
N SER A 358 -2.75 13.56 0.65
CA SER A 358 -1.86 12.84 -0.27
C SER A 358 -1.27 11.62 0.42
N ALA A 359 -0.77 11.76 1.65
CA ALA A 359 -0.30 10.62 2.44
C ALA A 359 -1.41 9.56 2.64
N ALA A 360 -2.64 9.99 2.92
CA ALA A 360 -3.78 9.08 3.00
C ALA A 360 -4.05 8.35 1.67
N LEU A 361 -4.05 9.05 0.53
CA LEU A 361 -4.29 8.42 -0.77
C LEU A 361 -3.12 7.54 -1.24
N ALA A 362 -1.88 7.82 -0.83
CA ALA A 362 -0.74 6.92 -1.04
C ALA A 362 -0.91 5.61 -0.24
N GLU A 363 -1.33 5.70 1.02
CA GLU A 363 -1.51 4.53 1.88
C GLU A 363 -2.65 3.65 1.37
N GLN A 364 -3.74 4.27 0.94
CA GLN A 364 -4.89 3.57 0.37
C GLN A 364 -4.61 2.98 -1.03
N LEU A 365 -3.69 3.56 -1.83
CA LEU A 365 -3.16 2.94 -3.06
C LEU A 365 -2.41 1.64 -2.73
N CYS A 366 -1.51 1.67 -1.75
CA CYS A 366 -0.73 0.50 -1.37
C CYS A 366 -1.60 -0.63 -0.76
N LEU A 367 -2.66 -0.26 -0.02
CA LEU A 367 -3.68 -1.20 0.42
C LEU A 367 -4.44 -1.82 -0.77
N ALA A 368 -4.91 -1.00 -1.71
CA ALA A 368 -5.64 -1.46 -2.88
C ALA A 368 -4.78 -2.37 -3.78
N ARG A 369 -3.50 -2.01 -3.99
CA ARG A 369 -2.50 -2.85 -4.68
C ARG A 369 -2.33 -4.22 -4.03
N SER A 370 -2.22 -4.29 -2.70
CA SER A 370 -2.16 -5.58 -1.98
C SER A 370 -3.39 -6.45 -2.23
N TYR A 371 -4.59 -5.84 -2.20
CA TYR A 371 -5.85 -6.53 -2.51
C TYR A 371 -5.95 -6.97 -3.98
N ALA A 372 -5.43 -6.17 -4.93
CA ALA A 372 -5.39 -6.53 -6.35
C ALA A 372 -4.48 -7.74 -6.59
N ILE A 373 -3.27 -7.73 -6.02
CA ILE A 373 -2.30 -8.82 -6.12
C ILE A 373 -2.91 -10.14 -5.62
N ALA A 374 -3.44 -10.15 -4.39
CA ALA A 374 -4.01 -11.37 -3.79
C ALA A 374 -5.20 -11.92 -4.59
N GLN A 375 -6.04 -11.06 -5.19
CA GLN A 375 -7.17 -11.48 -6.02
C GLN A 375 -6.70 -12.09 -7.35
N GLY A 376 -5.73 -11.47 -8.03
CA GLY A 376 -5.17 -12.02 -9.26
C GLY A 376 -4.37 -13.29 -9.05
N GLU A 377 -3.63 -13.44 -7.94
CA GLU A 377 -2.96 -14.69 -7.58
C GLU A 377 -3.95 -15.85 -7.36
N ALA A 378 -5.09 -15.58 -6.71
CA ALA A 378 -6.18 -16.53 -6.56
C ALA A 378 -6.92 -16.87 -7.89
N LEU A 379 -6.59 -16.18 -9.00
CA LEU A 379 -7.03 -16.51 -10.36
C LEU A 379 -5.91 -17.19 -11.17
N MET A 380 -4.66 -16.73 -11.06
CA MET A 380 -3.48 -17.38 -11.66
C MET A 380 -3.34 -18.84 -11.22
N ALA A 381 -3.60 -19.13 -9.94
CA ALA A 381 -3.64 -20.50 -9.40
C ALA A 381 -4.72 -21.41 -10.03
N LYS A 382 -5.62 -20.87 -10.88
CA LYS A 382 -6.66 -21.60 -11.61
C LYS A 382 -6.39 -21.68 -13.12
N VAL A 383 -5.27 -21.10 -13.61
CA VAL A 383 -4.87 -21.17 -15.03
C VAL A 383 -4.07 -22.45 -15.26
N PRO A 384 -4.59 -23.45 -16.01
CA PRO A 384 -3.88 -24.71 -16.21
C PRO A 384 -2.70 -24.54 -17.17
N GLY A 385 -1.52 -25.01 -16.76
CA GLY A 385 -0.35 -25.16 -17.64
C GLY A 385 0.48 -23.90 -17.92
N ALA A 386 0.12 -22.73 -17.39
CA ALA A 386 0.93 -21.52 -17.48
C ALA A 386 1.82 -21.35 -16.23
N THR A 387 3.08 -20.96 -16.42
CA THR A 387 3.96 -20.58 -15.30
C THR A 387 3.77 -19.11 -14.91
N PRO A 388 4.12 -18.70 -13.67
CA PRO A 388 4.01 -17.29 -13.26
C PRO A 388 4.77 -16.32 -14.19
N ALA A 389 5.96 -16.72 -14.67
CA ALA A 389 6.74 -15.92 -15.62
C ALA A 389 6.01 -15.76 -16.96
N GLN A 390 5.48 -16.85 -17.53
CA GLN A 390 4.69 -16.79 -18.77
C GLN A 390 3.43 -15.92 -18.66
N ILE A 391 2.84 -15.82 -17.45
CA ILE A 391 1.71 -14.93 -17.20
C ILE A 391 2.19 -13.47 -17.16
N THR A 392 3.29 -13.16 -16.46
CA THR A 392 3.90 -11.81 -16.48
C THR A 392 4.25 -11.37 -17.91
N ASP A 393 4.91 -12.22 -18.70
CA ASP A 393 5.29 -11.93 -20.10
C ASP A 393 4.07 -11.60 -20.97
N GLN A 394 2.98 -12.39 -20.84
CA GLN A 394 1.72 -12.14 -21.53
C GLN A 394 1.07 -10.82 -21.07
N CYS A 395 1.15 -10.49 -19.79
CA CYS A 395 0.57 -9.29 -19.23
C CYS A 395 1.35 -8.01 -19.58
N GLY A 396 2.66 -8.06 -19.76
CA GLY A 396 3.43 -6.94 -20.34
C GLY A 396 3.09 -6.68 -21.80
N GLY A 397 2.84 -7.75 -22.58
CA GLY A 397 2.25 -7.64 -23.92
C GLY A 397 0.85 -7.02 -23.92
N PHE A 398 0.03 -7.35 -22.91
CA PHE A 398 -1.31 -6.78 -22.70
C PHE A 398 -1.27 -5.29 -22.29
N GLY A 399 -0.34 -4.90 -21.41
CA GLY A 399 -0.06 -3.51 -21.08
C GLY A 399 0.39 -2.69 -22.29
N SER A 400 1.29 -3.26 -23.09
CA SER A 400 1.77 -2.65 -24.34
C SER A 400 0.62 -2.31 -25.30
N LEU A 401 -0.38 -3.18 -25.42
CA LEU A 401 -1.58 -2.97 -26.26
C LEU A 401 -2.54 -1.89 -25.73
N LEU A 402 -2.44 -1.53 -24.45
CA LEU A 402 -3.30 -0.55 -23.78
C LEU A 402 -2.58 0.78 -23.48
N SER A 403 -1.31 0.89 -23.87
CA SER A 403 -0.43 2.04 -23.60
C SER A 403 -0.99 3.39 -24.08
N GLU A 404 -1.75 3.42 -25.18
CA GLU A 404 -2.45 4.64 -25.63
C GLU A 404 -3.56 5.07 -24.66
N GLN A 405 -4.36 4.11 -24.16
CA GLN A 405 -5.43 4.37 -23.20
C GLN A 405 -4.88 4.69 -21.80
N VAL A 406 -3.73 4.10 -21.42
CA VAL A 406 -2.98 4.47 -20.21
C VAL A 406 -2.43 5.90 -20.34
N ALA A 407 -1.79 6.25 -21.46
CA ALA A 407 -1.33 7.63 -21.68
C ALA A 407 -2.50 8.64 -21.64
N ALA A 408 -3.67 8.26 -22.17
CA ALA A 408 -4.86 9.11 -22.21
C ALA A 408 -5.36 9.56 -20.82
N ILE A 409 -5.19 8.77 -19.75
CA ILE A 409 -5.63 9.16 -18.38
C ILE A 409 -4.98 10.46 -17.89
N SER A 410 -3.77 10.76 -18.39
CA SER A 410 -3.00 11.94 -18.00
C SER A 410 -3.46 13.23 -18.67
N VAL A 411 -4.29 13.13 -19.73
CA VAL A 411 -4.62 14.25 -20.63
C VAL A 411 -6.11 14.38 -21.00
N LYS A 412 -6.90 13.30 -20.99
CA LYS A 412 -8.34 13.31 -21.31
C LYS A 412 -9.22 13.21 -20.05
N PRO A 413 -10.47 13.72 -20.08
CA PRO A 413 -11.48 13.39 -19.08
C PRO A 413 -11.78 11.88 -19.01
N ARG A 414 -12.15 11.39 -17.82
CA ARG A 414 -12.53 9.98 -17.54
C ARG A 414 -13.43 9.36 -18.61
N ASP A 415 -14.50 10.05 -18.98
CA ASP A 415 -15.53 9.50 -19.87
C ASP A 415 -15.06 9.38 -21.32
N GLU A 416 -14.11 10.22 -21.76
CA GLU A 416 -13.44 10.05 -23.06
C GLU A 416 -12.49 8.84 -23.04
N VAL A 417 -11.69 8.67 -21.98
CA VAL A 417 -10.83 7.48 -21.81
C VAL A 417 -11.67 6.20 -21.82
N LEU A 418 -12.77 6.18 -21.07
CA LEU A 418 -13.66 5.01 -21.05
C LEU A 418 -14.34 4.78 -22.41
N SER A 419 -14.57 5.81 -23.22
CA SER A 419 -15.01 5.65 -24.61
C SER A 419 -13.92 4.99 -25.47
N ASP A 420 -12.67 5.42 -25.36
CA ASP A 420 -11.53 4.81 -26.09
C ASP A 420 -11.34 3.33 -25.70
N VAL A 421 -11.38 3.03 -24.40
CA VAL A 421 -11.25 1.67 -23.85
C VAL A 421 -12.41 0.78 -24.28
N ASN A 422 -13.65 1.29 -24.34
CA ASN A 422 -14.77 0.55 -24.93
C ASN A 422 -14.56 0.25 -26.42
N GLY A 423 -13.95 1.18 -27.17
CA GLY A 423 -13.51 0.95 -28.55
C GLY A 423 -12.51 -0.22 -28.66
N PHE A 424 -11.52 -0.27 -27.77
CA PHE A 424 -10.58 -1.39 -27.67
C PHE A 424 -11.28 -2.72 -27.34
N ILE A 425 -12.19 -2.74 -26.37
CA ILE A 425 -12.95 -3.94 -25.98
C ILE A 425 -13.71 -4.50 -27.20
N LEU A 426 -14.42 -3.64 -27.93
CA LEU A 426 -15.16 -4.03 -29.14
C LEU A 426 -14.24 -4.53 -30.27
N ALA A 427 -13.07 -3.90 -30.45
CA ALA A 427 -12.08 -4.31 -31.44
C ALA A 427 -11.38 -5.64 -31.10
N SER A 428 -11.25 -5.99 -29.81
CA SER A 428 -10.55 -7.20 -29.35
C SER A 428 -11.20 -8.51 -29.79
N GLY A 429 -12.52 -8.51 -30.03
CA GLY A 429 -13.32 -9.72 -30.28
C GLY A 429 -13.41 -10.69 -29.09
N MET A 430 -12.87 -10.34 -27.92
CA MET A 430 -12.87 -11.20 -26.72
C MET A 430 -14.23 -11.15 -25.98
N GLN A 431 -14.56 -12.25 -25.29
CA GLN A 431 -15.75 -12.28 -24.43
C GLN A 431 -15.55 -11.42 -23.17
N PRO A 432 -16.48 -10.52 -22.80
CA PRO A 432 -16.32 -9.62 -21.65
C PRO A 432 -15.94 -10.33 -20.34
N ALA A 433 -16.58 -11.45 -20.02
CA ALA A 433 -16.30 -12.22 -18.81
C ALA A 433 -14.91 -12.92 -18.83
N GLN A 434 -14.35 -13.19 -20.00
CA GLN A 434 -12.97 -13.68 -20.13
C GLN A 434 -11.98 -12.52 -19.96
N LEU A 435 -12.25 -11.39 -20.62
CA LEU A 435 -11.41 -10.19 -20.56
C LEU A 435 -11.32 -9.62 -19.13
N GLU A 436 -12.41 -9.69 -18.36
CA GLU A 436 -12.42 -9.38 -16.92
C GLU A 436 -11.39 -10.23 -16.15
N LYS A 437 -11.32 -11.55 -16.40
CA LYS A 437 -10.38 -12.42 -15.69
C LYS A 437 -8.94 -12.26 -16.18
N THR A 438 -8.73 -12.00 -17.47
CA THR A 438 -7.42 -11.58 -17.99
C THR A 438 -6.96 -10.29 -17.32
N ALA A 439 -7.81 -9.27 -17.21
CA ALA A 439 -7.47 -8.01 -16.56
C ALA A 439 -7.25 -8.17 -15.04
N GLN A 440 -8.06 -8.96 -14.33
CA GLN A 440 -7.80 -9.24 -12.90
C GLN A 440 -6.46 -9.96 -12.67
N ILE A 441 -6.02 -10.81 -13.60
CA ILE A 441 -4.70 -11.46 -13.57
C ILE A 441 -3.59 -10.45 -13.90
N CYS A 442 -3.73 -9.69 -14.98
CA CYS A 442 -2.69 -8.76 -15.44
C CYS A 442 -2.54 -7.51 -14.56
N LEU A 443 -3.59 -7.11 -13.85
CA LEU A 443 -3.49 -6.13 -12.77
C LEU A 443 -2.56 -6.60 -11.65
N ALA A 444 -2.69 -7.86 -11.23
CA ALA A 444 -1.82 -8.45 -10.22
C ALA A 444 -0.40 -8.71 -10.73
N ALA A 445 -0.25 -9.19 -11.96
CA ALA A 445 1.06 -9.40 -12.58
C ALA A 445 1.82 -8.07 -12.72
N GLY A 446 1.20 -7.06 -13.33
CA GLY A 446 1.77 -5.73 -13.51
C GLY A 446 2.15 -5.08 -12.18
N TYR A 447 1.26 -5.13 -11.18
CA TYR A 447 1.62 -4.65 -9.84
C TYR A 447 2.77 -5.43 -9.20
N LYS A 448 2.93 -6.74 -9.45
CA LYS A 448 4.05 -7.52 -8.89
C LYS A 448 5.39 -7.23 -9.57
N SER A 449 5.39 -6.95 -10.88
CA SER A 449 6.60 -6.60 -11.65
C SER A 449 6.88 -5.10 -11.73
N ASP A 450 6.05 -4.27 -11.09
CA ASP A 450 6.03 -2.80 -11.21
C ASP A 450 5.82 -2.29 -12.66
N ASP A 451 5.23 -3.15 -13.51
CA ASP A 451 4.73 -2.78 -14.84
C ASP A 451 3.38 -2.07 -14.68
N LEU A 452 3.46 -0.74 -14.67
CA LEU A 452 2.32 0.12 -14.42
C LEU A 452 1.42 0.30 -15.65
N ASP A 453 1.90 0.04 -16.86
CA ASP A 453 1.06 0.01 -18.07
C ASP A 453 0.15 -1.21 -18.06
N ALA A 454 0.68 -2.40 -17.73
CA ALA A 454 -0.11 -3.60 -17.52
C ALA A 454 -1.11 -3.45 -16.37
N ALA A 455 -0.71 -2.79 -15.27
CA ALA A 455 -1.61 -2.51 -14.14
C ALA A 455 -2.73 -1.52 -14.51
N LEU A 456 -2.39 -0.36 -15.07
CA LEU A 456 -3.37 0.69 -15.40
C LEU A 456 -4.28 0.28 -16.56
N GLY A 457 -3.74 -0.34 -17.62
CA GLY A 457 -4.54 -0.87 -18.72
C GLY A 457 -5.56 -1.90 -18.23
N SER A 458 -5.15 -2.79 -17.32
CA SER A 458 -6.05 -3.74 -16.67
C SER A 458 -7.12 -3.07 -15.81
N ALA A 459 -6.76 -2.06 -15.02
CA ALA A 459 -7.72 -1.30 -14.21
C ALA A 459 -8.76 -0.56 -15.10
N LEU A 460 -8.31 0.08 -16.17
CA LEU A 460 -9.16 0.75 -17.16
C LEU A 460 -10.16 -0.20 -17.81
N LEU A 461 -9.69 -1.38 -18.25
CA LEU A 461 -10.56 -2.42 -18.80
C LEU A 461 -11.59 -2.90 -17.80
N LEU A 462 -11.23 -3.11 -16.53
CA LEU A 462 -12.16 -3.54 -15.50
C LEU A 462 -13.27 -2.50 -15.28
N VAL A 463 -12.93 -1.21 -15.23
CA VAL A 463 -13.91 -0.13 -15.13
C VAL A 463 -14.84 -0.08 -16.34
N ALA A 464 -14.30 -0.19 -17.56
CA ALA A 464 -15.09 -0.21 -18.80
C ALA A 464 -15.99 -1.46 -18.92
N LEU A 465 -15.56 -2.61 -18.39
CA LEU A 465 -16.36 -3.84 -18.27
C LEU A 465 -17.42 -3.77 -17.15
N GLY A 466 -17.59 -2.63 -16.49
CA GLY A 466 -18.62 -2.39 -15.48
C GLY A 466 -18.19 -2.70 -14.04
N GLN A 467 -16.95 -3.13 -13.80
CA GLN A 467 -16.39 -3.31 -12.45
C GLN A 467 -15.96 -1.95 -11.87
N ALA A 468 -16.92 -1.04 -11.72
CA ALA A 468 -16.71 0.37 -11.36
C ALA A 468 -15.83 0.63 -10.11
N PRO A 469 -15.83 -0.20 -9.05
CA PRO A 469 -14.91 -0.01 -7.91
C PRO A 469 -13.42 0.01 -8.28
N TYR A 470 -12.99 -0.61 -9.39
CA TYR A 470 -11.60 -0.52 -9.87
C TYR A 470 -11.18 0.90 -10.28
N ALA A 471 -12.12 1.84 -10.44
CA ALA A 471 -11.82 3.23 -10.78
C ALA A 471 -11.01 3.95 -9.68
N GLU A 472 -11.06 3.50 -8.42
CA GLU A 472 -10.22 4.08 -7.37
C GLU A 472 -8.73 3.93 -7.69
N LEU A 473 -8.32 2.86 -8.39
CA LEU A 473 -6.92 2.64 -8.76
C LEU A 473 -6.43 3.72 -9.72
N VAL A 474 -7.22 4.02 -10.76
CA VAL A 474 -6.89 5.09 -11.73
C VAL A 474 -6.85 6.45 -11.03
N GLY A 475 -7.78 6.69 -10.09
CA GLY A 475 -7.75 7.85 -9.20
C GLY A 475 -6.47 7.92 -8.34
N HIS A 476 -6.05 6.80 -7.76
CA HIS A 476 -4.82 6.70 -6.98
C HIS A 476 -3.58 6.99 -7.82
N HIS A 477 -3.41 6.33 -8.97
CA HIS A 477 -2.28 6.55 -9.88
C HIS A 477 -2.19 8.02 -10.35
N LEU A 478 -3.31 8.63 -10.74
CA LEU A 478 -3.38 10.06 -11.08
C LEU A 478 -3.08 10.97 -9.87
N SER A 479 -3.53 10.62 -8.67
CA SER A 479 -3.29 11.44 -7.47
C SER A 479 -1.83 11.38 -6.99
N GLN A 480 -1.13 10.26 -7.20
CA GLN A 480 0.21 9.99 -6.66
C GLN A 480 1.34 10.07 -7.71
N GLY A 481 1.03 10.09 -9.01
CA GLY A 481 2.02 10.26 -10.08
C GLY A 481 2.81 9.00 -10.46
N PHE A 482 2.25 7.81 -10.21
CA PHE A 482 2.86 6.52 -10.58
C PHE A 482 2.19 5.96 -11.84
N GLY A 483 2.93 5.72 -12.93
CA GLY A 483 2.38 5.23 -14.20
C GLY A 483 1.48 6.23 -14.95
N ALA A 484 1.31 7.43 -14.39
CA ALA A 484 0.49 8.52 -14.92
C ALA A 484 1.12 9.85 -14.51
N ALA A 485 0.85 10.93 -15.26
CA ALA A 485 1.17 12.27 -14.78
C ALA A 485 0.33 12.60 -13.55
N GLN A 486 0.91 13.27 -12.55
CA GLN A 486 0.18 13.64 -11.34
C GLN A 486 -0.89 14.71 -11.66
N ARG A 487 -2.16 14.35 -11.51
CA ARG A 487 -3.35 15.10 -11.92
C ARG A 487 -4.47 14.93 -10.89
N ALA A 488 -4.39 15.69 -9.80
CA ALA A 488 -5.41 15.71 -8.75
C ALA A 488 -6.79 16.23 -9.24
N ASP A 489 -6.82 16.97 -10.34
CA ASP A 489 -8.03 17.45 -11.02
C ASP A 489 -8.73 16.33 -11.80
N LEU A 490 -7.98 15.46 -12.50
CA LEU A 490 -8.55 14.32 -13.23
C LEU A 490 -8.90 13.15 -12.30
N SER A 491 -8.13 12.93 -11.22
CA SER A 491 -8.36 11.81 -10.30
C SER A 491 -9.73 11.85 -9.60
N LEU A 492 -10.28 13.04 -9.34
CA LEU A 492 -11.60 13.24 -8.73
C LEU A 492 -12.72 12.45 -9.43
N ALA A 493 -12.74 12.45 -10.77
CA ALA A 493 -13.79 11.79 -11.54
C ALA A 493 -13.72 10.26 -11.42
N TRP A 494 -12.51 9.71 -11.28
CA TRP A 494 -12.26 8.27 -11.10
C TRP A 494 -12.62 7.82 -9.68
N TYR A 495 -12.23 8.59 -8.65
CA TYR A 495 -12.68 8.36 -7.28
C TYR A 495 -14.21 8.44 -7.14
N GLY A 496 -14.84 9.44 -7.77
CA GLY A 496 -16.29 9.57 -7.81
C GLY A 496 -16.96 8.30 -8.36
N GLN A 497 -16.55 7.81 -9.53
CA GLN A 497 -17.13 6.60 -10.11
C GLN A 497 -17.01 5.36 -9.20
N ALA A 498 -15.89 5.18 -8.51
CA ALA A 498 -15.75 4.07 -7.56
C ALA A 498 -16.68 4.24 -6.34
N LEU A 499 -16.68 5.42 -5.73
CA LEU A 499 -17.41 5.69 -4.49
C LEU A 499 -18.93 5.71 -4.70
N ASP A 500 -19.39 6.32 -5.79
CA ASP A 500 -20.82 6.39 -6.14
C ASP A 500 -21.36 5.00 -6.50
N ALA A 501 -20.53 4.12 -7.07
CA ALA A 501 -20.90 2.72 -7.30
C ALA A 501 -21.03 1.93 -5.98
N LEU A 502 -20.16 2.17 -5.00
CA LEU A 502 -20.28 1.55 -3.67
C LEU A 502 -21.56 2.03 -2.94
N GLU A 503 -21.91 3.30 -3.05
CA GLU A 503 -23.17 3.83 -2.50
C GLU A 503 -24.42 3.32 -3.24
N ALA A 504 -24.30 3.01 -4.53
CA ALA A 504 -25.32 2.27 -5.30
C ALA A 504 -25.39 0.77 -4.94
N GLY A 505 -24.53 0.27 -4.03
CA GLY A 505 -24.55 -1.12 -3.54
C GLY A 505 -23.60 -2.08 -4.24
N ALA A 506 -22.66 -1.59 -5.07
CA ALA A 506 -21.59 -2.43 -5.61
C ALA A 506 -20.71 -3.01 -4.48
N GLN A 507 -20.15 -4.20 -4.70
CA GLN A 507 -19.32 -4.85 -3.69
C GLN A 507 -17.92 -4.20 -3.62
N PRO A 508 -17.40 -3.89 -2.42
CA PRO A 508 -16.05 -3.34 -2.26
C PRO A 508 -14.97 -4.36 -2.63
N VAL A 509 -14.22 -4.04 -3.69
CA VAL A 509 -13.10 -4.87 -4.20
C VAL A 509 -11.84 -4.74 -3.32
N PHE A 510 -11.67 -3.60 -2.64
CA PHE A 510 -10.48 -3.27 -1.85
C PHE A 510 -10.88 -2.94 -0.41
N SER A 511 -10.28 -3.64 0.55
CA SER A 511 -10.61 -3.58 1.98
C SER A 511 -12.12 -3.71 2.31
N PRO A 512 -12.79 -4.81 1.90
CA PRO A 512 -14.22 -5.03 2.15
C PRO A 512 -14.61 -5.07 3.65
N GLY A 513 -13.65 -5.15 4.57
CA GLY A 513 -13.86 -5.10 6.01
C GLY A 513 -13.78 -3.71 6.65
N MET A 514 -13.54 -2.64 5.89
CA MET A 514 -13.38 -1.26 6.38
C MET A 514 -14.47 -0.32 5.81
N PRO A 515 -15.69 -0.31 6.35
CA PRO A 515 -16.78 0.54 5.85
C PRO A 515 -16.47 2.04 5.88
N GLU A 516 -15.61 2.48 6.81
CA GLU A 516 -15.12 3.86 6.92
C GLU A 516 -14.19 4.30 5.78
N ARG A 517 -13.64 3.36 4.99
CA ARG A 517 -12.69 3.64 3.91
C ARG A 517 -13.27 4.53 2.82
N ALA A 518 -14.55 4.37 2.49
CA ALA A 518 -15.22 5.21 1.50
C ALA A 518 -15.31 6.69 1.93
N GLY A 519 -15.55 6.95 3.22
CA GLY A 519 -15.54 8.30 3.80
C GLY A 519 -14.16 8.94 3.74
N LEU A 520 -13.12 8.18 4.12
CA LEU A 520 -11.71 8.58 3.98
C LEU A 520 -11.36 8.95 2.53
N LEU A 521 -11.60 8.04 1.57
CA LEU A 521 -11.27 8.27 0.16
C LEU A 521 -11.99 9.50 -0.41
N ARG A 522 -13.28 9.68 -0.08
CA ARG A 522 -14.05 10.85 -0.50
C ARG A 522 -13.47 12.16 0.07
N LYS A 523 -13.20 12.19 1.38
CA LYS A 523 -12.65 13.37 2.05
C LYS A 523 -11.24 13.71 1.55
N ALA A 524 -10.39 12.69 1.36
CA ALA A 524 -9.02 12.86 0.90
C ALA A 524 -8.96 13.38 -0.55
N SER A 525 -9.70 12.75 -1.46
CA SER A 525 -9.74 13.16 -2.87
C SER A 525 -10.28 14.57 -3.06
N MET A 526 -11.39 14.94 -2.40
CA MET A 526 -11.93 16.31 -2.42
C MET A 526 -10.91 17.35 -1.96
N LEU A 527 -10.22 17.11 -0.84
CA LEU A 527 -9.20 18.04 -0.33
C LEU A 527 -7.99 18.15 -1.25
N LEU A 528 -7.55 17.04 -1.88
CA LEU A 528 -6.44 17.04 -2.82
C LEU A 528 -6.78 17.82 -4.11
N GLY A 529 -8.01 17.68 -4.60
CA GLY A 529 -8.51 18.39 -5.78
C GLY A 529 -8.82 19.88 -5.56
N GLY A 530 -8.44 20.46 -4.40
CA GLY A 530 -8.68 21.87 -4.07
C GLY A 530 -10.14 22.21 -3.75
N ALA A 531 -11.04 21.23 -3.71
CA ALA A 531 -12.42 21.44 -3.30
C ALA A 531 -12.49 21.60 -1.77
N ALA A 532 -12.72 22.83 -1.31
CA ALA A 532 -13.09 23.07 0.07
C ALA A 532 -14.32 22.21 0.41
N PRO A 533 -14.35 21.51 1.57
CA PRO A 533 -15.43 20.60 1.90
C PRO A 533 -16.75 21.38 1.94
N ALA A 534 -17.65 21.07 1.01
CA ALA A 534 -18.97 21.65 0.98
C ALA A 534 -19.68 21.32 2.30
N ALA A 535 -19.95 22.35 3.11
CA ALA A 535 -20.74 22.19 4.33
C ALA A 535 -22.05 21.51 3.94
N SER A 536 -22.39 20.42 4.64
CA SER A 536 -23.36 19.43 4.18
C SER A 536 -24.67 20.06 3.71
N ALA A 537 -24.85 20.07 2.39
CA ALA A 537 -26.06 20.62 1.78
C ALA A 537 -27.29 19.88 2.33
N PRO A 538 -28.37 20.59 2.69
CA PRO A 538 -29.56 19.93 3.22
C PRO A 538 -30.10 18.96 2.17
N VAL A 539 -30.51 17.76 2.61
CA VAL A 539 -31.01 16.70 1.72
C VAL A 539 -32.25 17.17 0.99
N VAL A 540 -32.07 17.62 -0.26
CA VAL A 540 -33.17 17.87 -1.18
C VAL A 540 -33.71 16.51 -1.60
N THR A 541 -34.79 16.10 -0.94
CA THR A 541 -35.57 14.93 -1.33
C THR A 541 -36.17 15.17 -2.70
N GLN A 542 -35.59 14.58 -3.75
CA GLN A 542 -36.20 14.59 -5.07
C GLN A 542 -37.55 13.86 -5.01
N ALA A 543 -38.64 14.60 -5.19
CA ALA A 543 -39.95 14.02 -5.38
C ALA A 543 -39.92 13.21 -6.70
N GLY A 544 -40.12 11.90 -6.60
CA GLY A 544 -40.00 11.01 -7.75
C GLY A 544 -40.99 11.36 -8.86
N ALA A 545 -40.48 11.67 -10.05
CA ALA A 545 -41.28 11.92 -11.24
C ALA A 545 -41.95 10.62 -11.71
N GLN A 546 -43.18 10.37 -11.24
CA GLN A 546 -43.98 9.22 -11.65
C GLN A 546 -44.44 9.41 -13.11
N ILE A 547 -43.83 8.63 -14.02
CA ILE A 547 -44.31 8.50 -15.40
C ILE A 547 -45.58 7.63 -15.37
N PRO A 548 -46.75 8.12 -15.84
CA PRO A 548 -47.98 7.36 -15.79
C PRO A 548 -47.98 6.22 -16.81
N THR A 549 -48.10 4.98 -16.33
CA THR A 549 -48.27 3.79 -17.17
C THR A 549 -49.76 3.52 -17.42
N PHE A 550 -50.19 3.63 -18.68
CA PHE A 550 -51.56 3.34 -19.08
C PHE A 550 -51.75 1.84 -19.36
N THR A 551 -52.64 1.19 -18.61
CA THR A 551 -53.03 -0.21 -18.85
C THR A 551 -54.21 -0.30 -19.80
N LEU A 552 -54.00 -0.90 -20.98
CA LEU A 552 -55.08 -1.22 -21.91
C LEU A 552 -55.82 -2.48 -21.45
N SER A 553 -57.10 -2.31 -21.10
CA SER A 553 -58.02 -3.42 -20.86
C SER A 553 -58.65 -3.90 -22.17
N LYS A 554 -59.07 -5.16 -22.21
CA LYS A 554 -60.01 -5.71 -23.20
C LYS A 554 -61.44 -5.63 -22.69
#